data_AF-A0A821A064-F1
#
_entry.id   AF-A0A821A064-F1
#
_cell.length_a   1.000
_cell.length_b   1.000
_cell.length_c   1.000
_cell.angle_alpha   90.00
_cell.angle_beta   90.00
_cell.angle_gamma   90.00
#
_symmetry.space_group_name_H-M   'P 1'
#
loop_
_entity.id
_entity.type
_entity.pdbx_description
1 polymer ?
#
loop_
_entity_poly.entity_id
_entity_poly.type
_entity_poly.pdbx_seq_one_letter_code
_entity_poly.pdbx_strand_id
1 'polypeptide(L)'
;MARVETNDTITELIHQLKSGAVLVKHKNNGKKYSRQFFLHEREGYLTYHKSRKLKRKPRIYHLHDIDEIRTGFDTHIFDELFKRRKIKSTDQDRAFSIIYDNHRKGAHLLAPDMKTRDLWVKGLQHLISQRLNKRQHNLIADENWVLEFFHAADKDKSNKLSKKECRNLLTTSLNVEMPDDVFKQMFDSVHKAQRGVLSSAEFLTFFKMLTLRTDLYEIMKK
;
A
#
# COMPACT_ATOMS: atom_id res chain seq x y z
N MET A 1 -10.98 7.33 17.74
CA MET A 1 -9.96 8.40 17.82
C MET A 1 -8.59 7.79 17.54
N ALA A 2 -8.07 7.94 16.32
CA ALA A 2 -6.73 7.47 16.00
C ALA A 2 -5.70 8.44 16.62
N ARG A 3 -4.87 7.95 17.55
CA ARG A 3 -3.73 8.71 18.06
C ARG A 3 -2.77 8.97 16.89
N VAL A 4 -2.47 10.24 16.64
CA VAL A 4 -1.36 10.63 15.76
C VAL A 4 -0.09 10.11 16.41
N GLU A 5 0.50 9.06 15.85
CA GLU A 5 1.79 8.52 16.32
C GLU A 5 2.88 9.59 16.06
N THR A 6 3.69 9.90 17.06
CA THR A 6 4.73 10.94 16.96
C THR A 6 5.87 10.50 16.03
N ASN A 7 6.55 11.45 15.38
CA ASN A 7 7.70 11.17 14.51
C ASN A 7 8.82 10.37 15.21
N ASP A 8 9.02 10.58 16.51
CA ASP A 8 9.99 9.83 17.30
C ASP A 8 9.62 8.35 17.43
N THR A 9 8.31 8.06 17.58
CA THR A 9 7.80 6.69 17.65
C THR A 9 8.05 5.95 16.34
N ILE A 10 7.80 6.60 15.21
CA ILE A 10 8.04 6.02 13.88
C ILE A 10 9.53 5.77 13.63
N THR A 11 10.38 6.75 13.99
CA THR A 11 11.83 6.62 13.82
C THR A 11 12.35 5.40 14.60
N GLU A 12 11.86 5.19 15.82
CA GLU A 12 12.18 4.02 16.62
C GLU A 12 11.69 2.72 15.97
N LEU A 13 10.45 2.67 15.45
CA LEU A 13 9.95 1.48 14.72
C LEU A 13 10.85 1.11 13.54
N ILE A 14 11.26 2.10 12.74
CA ILE A 14 12.13 1.86 11.58
C ILE A 14 13.53 1.43 12.02
N HIS A 15 14.07 2.04 13.08
CA HIS A 15 15.35 1.62 13.67
C HIS A 15 15.31 0.15 14.10
N GLN A 16 14.24 -0.26 14.78
CA GLN A 16 14.05 -1.63 15.24
C GLN A 16 13.89 -2.63 14.09
N LEU A 17 13.20 -2.26 13.00
CA LEU A 17 13.13 -3.08 11.79
C LEU A 17 14.51 -3.29 11.14
N LYS A 18 15.39 -2.28 11.18
CA LYS A 18 16.77 -2.34 10.65
C LYS A 18 17.68 -3.21 11.51
N SER A 19 17.57 -3.09 12.83
CA SER A 19 18.24 -3.97 13.80
C SER A 19 17.80 -5.43 13.64
N GLY A 20 16.54 -5.62 13.24
CA GLY A 20 15.99 -6.90 12.85
C GLY A 20 15.54 -7.77 14.03
N ALA A 21 14.88 -8.88 13.71
CA ALA A 21 14.37 -9.83 14.70
C ALA A 21 14.42 -11.26 14.17
N VAL A 22 14.53 -12.22 15.10
CA VAL A 22 14.37 -13.64 14.77
C VAL A 22 12.89 -13.93 14.60
N LEU A 23 12.48 -14.24 13.37
CA LEU A 23 11.12 -14.65 13.05
C LEU A 23 11.13 -16.10 12.54
N VAL A 24 10.10 -16.86 12.92
CA VAL A 24 9.92 -18.23 12.43
C VAL A 24 9.03 -18.20 11.20
N LYS A 25 9.62 -18.51 10.05
CA LYS A 25 8.90 -18.58 8.78
C LYS A 25 8.27 -19.94 8.59
N HIS A 26 6.95 -19.98 8.44
CA HIS A 26 6.16 -21.18 8.20
C HIS A 26 5.91 -21.42 6.70
N LYS A 27 5.79 -22.69 6.33
CA LYS A 27 5.40 -23.17 5.00
C LYS A 27 4.18 -24.07 5.10
N ASN A 28 3.40 -24.15 4.03
CA ASN A 28 2.18 -24.98 3.97
C ASN A 28 2.46 -26.45 4.38
N ASN A 29 3.57 -27.01 3.90
CA ASN A 29 3.99 -28.38 4.24
C ASN A 29 4.47 -28.57 5.71
N GLY A 30 4.23 -27.60 6.59
CA GLY A 30 4.63 -27.66 8.00
C GLY A 30 6.10 -27.36 8.28
N LYS A 31 6.94 -27.17 7.25
CA LYS A 31 8.35 -26.79 7.45
C LYS A 31 8.44 -25.39 8.04
N LYS A 32 9.28 -25.24 9.07
CA LYS A 32 9.54 -23.96 9.74
C LYS A 32 11.02 -23.59 9.68
N TYR A 33 11.30 -22.31 9.57
CA TYR A 33 12.65 -21.78 9.43
C TYR A 33 12.82 -20.56 10.32
N SER A 34 13.63 -20.67 11.37
CA SER A 34 14.07 -19.51 12.15
C SER A 34 15.04 -18.66 11.33
N ARG A 35 14.76 -17.37 11.20
CA ARG A 35 15.50 -16.42 10.35
C ARG A 35 15.58 -15.05 11.02
N GLN A 36 16.77 -14.46 11.05
CA GLN A 36 16.97 -13.07 11.44
C GLN A 36 16.55 -12.19 10.27
N PHE A 37 15.31 -11.68 10.29
CA PHE A 37 14.80 -10.73 9.31
C PHE A 37 15.22 -9.31 9.68
N PHE A 38 15.48 -8.48 8.67
CA PHE A 38 15.85 -7.08 8.85
C PHE A 38 15.53 -6.25 7.61
N LEU A 39 15.42 -4.94 7.81
CA LEU A 39 15.10 -3.95 6.80
C LEU A 39 16.36 -3.27 6.26
N HIS A 40 16.48 -3.24 4.94
CA HIS A 40 17.33 -2.31 4.20
C HIS A 40 16.48 -1.11 3.77
N GLU A 41 16.44 -0.09 4.63
CA GLU A 41 15.54 1.06 4.47
C GLU A 41 15.85 1.87 3.20
N ARG A 42 17.14 2.19 2.97
CA ARG A 42 17.57 3.00 1.82
C ARG A 42 17.31 2.30 0.50
N GLU A 43 17.58 1.00 0.45
CA GLU A 43 17.40 0.16 -0.73
C GLU A 43 15.96 -0.37 -0.88
N GLY A 44 15.12 -0.15 0.13
CA GLY A 44 13.68 -0.44 0.07
C GLY A 44 13.34 -1.92 0.02
N TYR A 45 13.99 -2.77 0.82
CA TYR A 45 13.64 -4.19 0.89
C TYR A 45 13.85 -4.83 2.27
N LEU A 46 13.11 -5.90 2.54
CA LEU A 46 13.36 -6.81 3.65
C LEU A 46 14.14 -8.02 3.16
N THR A 47 15.05 -8.52 4.00
CA THR A 47 15.69 -9.81 3.78
C THR A 47 15.93 -10.53 5.10
N TYR A 48 16.61 -11.67 5.04
CA TYR A 48 17.05 -12.39 6.23
C TYR A 48 18.44 -12.97 6.03
N HIS A 49 19.16 -13.22 7.13
CA HIS A 49 20.48 -13.82 7.07
C HIS A 49 20.45 -15.20 6.40
N LYS A 50 21.48 -15.51 5.60
CA LYS A 50 21.64 -16.81 4.95
C LYS A 50 21.62 -17.96 5.97
N SER A 51 21.10 -19.11 5.57
CA SER A 51 21.25 -20.31 6.38
C SER A 51 22.70 -20.78 6.39
N ARG A 52 23.20 -21.28 7.53
CA ARG A 52 24.53 -21.89 7.65
C ARG A 52 24.71 -23.14 6.76
N LYS A 53 23.62 -23.77 6.28
CA LYS A 53 23.64 -24.91 5.35
C LYS A 53 23.44 -24.46 3.88
N LEU A 54 24.56 -24.26 3.17
CA LEU A 54 24.78 -24.09 1.71
C LEU A 54 24.11 -22.96 0.88
N LYS A 55 24.94 -22.38 -0.03
CA LYS A 55 24.79 -21.71 -1.35
C LYS A 55 23.54 -20.90 -1.75
N ARG A 56 22.39 -20.99 -1.08
CA ARG A 56 21.18 -20.26 -1.48
C ARG A 56 21.23 -18.81 -1.00
N LYS A 57 21.07 -17.87 -1.94
CA LYS A 57 20.88 -16.45 -1.61
C LYS A 57 19.63 -16.29 -0.73
N PRO A 58 19.65 -15.37 0.24
CA PRO A 58 18.46 -15.08 1.02
C PRO A 58 17.41 -14.45 0.10
N ARG A 59 16.13 -14.54 0.51
CA ARG A 59 15.07 -13.94 -0.27
C ARG A 59 15.02 -12.45 0.00
N ILE A 60 14.84 -11.68 -1.06
CA ILE A 60 14.56 -10.24 -1.01
C ILE A 60 13.06 -10.06 -1.15
N TYR A 61 12.49 -9.19 -0.32
CA TYR A 61 11.10 -8.75 -0.40
C TYR A 61 11.14 -7.23 -0.59
N HIS A 62 11.02 -6.77 -1.83
CA HIS A 62 11.00 -5.34 -2.10
C HIS A 62 9.75 -4.72 -1.50
N LEU A 63 9.89 -3.58 -0.81
CA LEU A 63 8.77 -2.87 -0.22
C LEU A 63 7.74 -2.44 -1.28
N HIS A 64 8.18 -2.25 -2.53
CA HIS A 64 7.29 -1.93 -3.64
C HIS A 64 6.33 -3.08 -4.00
N ASP A 65 6.76 -4.33 -3.80
CA ASP A 65 5.98 -5.53 -4.15
C ASP A 65 5.05 -5.98 -3.01
N ILE A 66 5.16 -5.36 -1.83
CA ILE A 66 4.31 -5.70 -0.68
C ILE A 66 2.95 -5.02 -0.86
N ASP A 67 1.93 -5.85 -0.88
CA ASP A 67 0.54 -5.44 -1.03
C ASP A 67 -0.03 -5.03 0.33
N GLU A 68 0.14 -5.88 1.35
CA GLU A 68 -0.43 -5.68 2.68
C GLU A 68 0.26 -6.54 3.75
N ILE A 69 -0.04 -6.23 5.01
CA ILE A 69 0.35 -7.00 6.18
C ILE A 69 -0.91 -7.49 6.89
N ARG A 70 -1.06 -8.80 7.05
CA ARG A 70 -2.17 -9.42 7.78
C ARG A 70 -1.71 -9.96 9.13
N THR A 71 -2.51 -9.81 10.17
CA THR A 71 -2.20 -10.29 11.53
C THR A 71 -2.97 -11.56 11.87
N GLY A 72 -2.46 -12.35 12.80
CA GLY A 72 -3.11 -13.59 13.23
C GLY A 72 -3.09 -14.66 12.15
N PHE A 73 -4.12 -15.52 12.17
CA PHE A 73 -4.27 -16.63 11.23
C PHE A 73 -5.11 -16.29 10.00
N ASP A 74 -5.10 -15.01 9.59
CA ASP A 74 -5.89 -14.45 8.49
C ASP A 74 -5.35 -14.81 7.08
N THR A 75 -4.71 -15.96 6.96
CA THR A 75 -4.27 -16.52 5.68
C THR A 75 -4.57 -17.99 5.65
N HIS A 76 -4.91 -18.50 4.47
CA HIS A 76 -5.14 -19.93 4.25
C HIS A 76 -3.99 -20.81 4.79
N ILE A 77 -2.73 -20.35 4.66
CA ILE A 77 -1.58 -21.11 5.15
C ILE A 77 -1.57 -21.23 6.68
N PHE A 78 -1.85 -20.15 7.41
CA PHE A 78 -1.92 -20.23 8.87
C PHE A 78 -3.14 -21.01 9.34
N ASP A 79 -4.30 -20.81 8.70
CA ASP A 79 -5.51 -21.57 8.99
C ASP A 79 -5.30 -23.09 8.78
N GLU A 80 -4.70 -23.51 7.66
CA GLU A 80 -4.34 -24.91 7.41
C GLU A 80 -3.37 -25.47 8.45
N LEU A 81 -2.36 -24.68 8.84
CA LEU A 81 -1.39 -25.11 9.86
C LEU A 81 -2.05 -25.25 11.23
N PHE A 82 -3.00 -24.39 11.56
CA PHE A 82 -3.78 -24.47 12.79
C PHE A 82 -4.68 -25.71 12.79
N LYS A 83 -5.44 -25.93 11.71
CA LYS A 83 -6.28 -27.15 11.53
C LYS A 83 -5.47 -28.43 11.62
N ARG A 84 -4.24 -28.45 11.07
CA ARG A 84 -3.30 -29.58 11.14
C ARG A 84 -2.50 -29.65 12.45
N ARG A 85 -2.82 -28.82 13.45
CA ARG A 85 -2.16 -28.75 14.77
C ARG A 85 -0.64 -28.53 14.69
N LYS A 86 -0.16 -27.80 13.69
CA LYS A 86 1.25 -27.41 13.52
C LYS A 86 1.61 -26.09 14.20
N ILE A 87 0.60 -25.31 14.57
CA ILE A 87 0.66 -24.10 15.40
C ILE A 87 -0.46 -24.15 16.43
N LYS A 88 -0.33 -23.38 17.52
CA LYS A 88 -1.28 -23.33 18.63
C LYS A 88 -2.14 -22.07 18.56
N SER A 89 -3.30 -22.06 19.22
CA SER A 89 -4.13 -20.85 19.35
C SER A 89 -3.35 -19.69 20.00
N THR A 90 -2.49 -20.00 20.97
CA THR A 90 -1.60 -19.03 21.62
C THR A 90 -0.54 -18.42 20.70
N ASP A 91 -0.36 -18.94 19.48
CA ASP A 91 0.54 -18.36 18.48
C ASP A 91 -0.12 -17.21 17.69
N GLN A 92 -1.44 -17.05 17.79
CA GLN A 92 -2.20 -16.07 17.01
C GLN A 92 -1.72 -14.63 17.23
N ASP A 93 -1.47 -14.23 18.47
CA ASP A 93 -1.01 -12.87 18.80
C ASP A 93 0.41 -12.56 18.35
N ARG A 94 1.16 -13.59 17.95
CA ARG A 94 2.54 -13.48 17.45
C ARG A 94 2.62 -13.67 15.94
N ALA A 95 1.50 -13.99 15.29
CA ALA A 95 1.45 -14.30 13.88
C ALA A 95 1.18 -13.05 13.03
N PHE A 96 1.91 -12.95 11.92
CA PHE A 96 1.61 -12.02 10.85
C PHE A 96 2.11 -12.56 9.50
N SER A 97 1.55 -12.06 8.42
CA SER A 97 1.90 -12.43 7.06
C SER A 97 2.20 -11.19 6.22
N ILE A 98 3.33 -11.22 5.51
CA ILE A 98 3.63 -10.25 4.46
C ILE A 98 3.05 -10.80 3.16
N ILE A 99 2.07 -10.10 2.59
CA ILE A 99 1.42 -10.45 1.33
C ILE A 99 2.07 -9.61 0.23
N TYR A 100 2.44 -10.25 -0.87
CA TYR A 100 3.16 -9.62 -1.97
C TYR A 100 2.86 -10.32 -3.30
N ASP A 101 3.29 -9.69 -4.40
CA ASP A 101 3.11 -10.19 -5.76
C ASP A 101 1.62 -10.31 -6.15
N ASN A 102 0.88 -9.20 -5.98
CA ASN A 102 -0.55 -9.06 -6.29
C ASN A 102 -1.41 -10.07 -5.52
N HIS A 103 -1.19 -10.18 -4.21
CA HIS A 103 -1.90 -11.07 -3.30
C HIS A 103 -1.72 -12.57 -3.59
N ARG A 104 -0.80 -12.95 -4.49
CA ARG A 104 -0.57 -14.35 -4.88
C ARG A 104 0.39 -15.07 -3.95
N LYS A 105 1.25 -14.35 -3.22
CA LYS A 105 2.30 -14.94 -2.39
C LYS A 105 2.31 -14.37 -0.99
N GLY A 106 2.68 -15.22 -0.03
CA GLY A 106 2.77 -14.88 1.38
C GLY A 106 4.08 -15.31 2.03
N ALA A 107 4.58 -14.49 2.96
CA ALA A 107 5.58 -14.89 3.94
C ALA A 107 4.91 -14.91 5.32
N HIS A 108 4.63 -16.12 5.81
CA HIS A 108 3.92 -16.37 7.07
C HIS A 108 4.92 -16.50 8.22
N LEU A 109 4.84 -15.60 9.19
CA LEU A 109 5.87 -15.38 10.21
C LEU A 109 5.27 -15.44 11.62
N LEU A 110 5.97 -16.12 12.52
CA LEU A 110 5.74 -16.00 13.96
C LEU A 110 6.87 -15.19 14.59
N ALA A 111 6.50 -14.11 15.28
CA ALA A 111 7.38 -13.32 16.13
C ALA A 111 7.66 -14.04 17.46
N PRO A 112 8.72 -13.68 18.19
CA PRO A 112 8.99 -14.26 19.52
C PRO A 112 7.87 -13.93 20.52
N ASP A 113 7.28 -12.75 20.43
CA ASP A 113 6.21 -12.24 21.30
C ASP A 113 5.29 -11.27 20.54
N MET A 114 4.18 -10.90 21.19
CA MET A 114 3.20 -9.97 20.63
C MET A 114 3.79 -8.58 20.39
N LYS A 115 4.65 -8.10 21.31
CA LYS A 115 5.30 -6.79 21.20
C LYS A 115 6.14 -6.67 19.93
N THR A 116 6.93 -7.70 19.62
CA THR A 116 7.74 -7.79 18.41
C THR A 116 6.85 -7.89 17.18
N ARG A 117 5.76 -8.67 17.22
CA ARG A 117 4.78 -8.72 16.12
C ARG A 117 4.21 -7.33 15.84
N ASP A 118 3.74 -6.62 16.86
CA ASP A 118 3.11 -5.30 16.70
C ASP A 118 4.08 -4.27 16.16
N LEU A 119 5.31 -4.26 16.67
CA LEU A 119 6.39 -3.42 16.16
C LEU A 119 6.61 -3.66 14.67
N TRP A 120 6.73 -4.92 14.26
CA TRP A 120 6.96 -5.28 12.87
C TRP A 120 5.78 -4.89 11.97
N VAL A 121 4.55 -5.20 12.40
CA VAL A 121 3.33 -4.88 11.65
C VAL A 121 3.20 -3.38 11.46
N LYS A 122 3.34 -2.60 12.54
CA LYS A 122 3.25 -1.13 12.47
C LYS A 122 4.33 -0.52 11.59
N GLY A 123 5.59 -0.91 11.77
CA GLY A 123 6.68 -0.37 10.97
C GLY A 123 6.53 -0.70 9.48
N LEU A 124 6.09 -1.91 9.13
CA LEU A 124 5.85 -2.29 7.74
C LEU A 124 4.63 -1.58 7.14
N GLN A 125 3.53 -1.49 7.87
CA GLN A 125 2.34 -0.73 7.44
C GLN A 125 2.68 0.74 7.21
N HIS A 126 3.52 1.33 8.07
CA HIS A 126 4.01 2.70 7.90
C HIS A 126 4.84 2.85 6.61
N LEU A 127 5.76 1.93 6.33
CA LEU A 127 6.56 1.97 5.10
C LEU A 127 5.70 1.82 3.84
N ILE A 128 4.69 0.94 3.88
CA ILE A 128 3.74 0.76 2.78
C ILE A 128 2.93 2.03 2.57
N SER A 129 2.37 2.62 3.64
CA SER A 129 1.58 3.85 3.53
C SER A 129 2.42 5.02 3.06
N GLN A 130 3.64 5.22 3.57
CA GLN A 130 4.57 6.23 3.06
C GLN A 130 4.84 6.07 1.56
N ARG A 131 5.05 4.83 1.08
CA ARG A 131 5.25 4.57 -0.34
C ARG A 131 4.03 4.93 -1.16
N LEU A 132 2.82 4.54 -0.71
CA LEU A 132 1.58 4.86 -1.39
C LEU A 132 1.36 6.38 -1.44
N ASN A 133 1.62 7.09 -0.34
CA ASN A 133 1.55 8.54 -0.27
C ASN A 133 2.60 9.23 -1.17
N LYS A 134 3.84 8.73 -1.21
CA LYS A 134 4.88 9.23 -2.12
C LYS A 134 4.53 8.97 -3.58
N ARG A 135 3.94 7.81 -3.90
CA ARG A 135 3.48 7.49 -5.25
C ARG A 135 2.33 8.42 -5.65
N GLN A 136 1.36 8.66 -4.76
CA GLN A 136 0.32 9.66 -4.95
C GLN A 136 0.93 11.05 -5.17
N HIS A 137 1.84 11.48 -4.30
CA HIS A 137 2.51 12.79 -4.43
C HIS A 137 3.31 12.92 -5.73
N ASN A 138 4.01 11.87 -6.18
CA ASN A 138 4.77 11.90 -7.43
C ASN A 138 3.85 11.92 -8.67
N LEU A 139 2.74 11.17 -8.65
CA LEU A 139 1.70 11.25 -9.69
C LEU A 139 1.07 12.65 -9.76
N ILE A 140 1.01 13.34 -8.62
CA ILE A 140 0.51 14.71 -8.48
C ILE A 140 1.55 15.77 -8.89
N ALA A 141 2.85 15.47 -8.73
CA ALA A 141 3.95 16.39 -8.99
C ALA A 141 4.35 16.46 -10.47
N ASP A 142 4.10 15.40 -11.25
CA ASP A 142 4.24 15.44 -12.70
C ASP A 142 2.95 15.97 -13.35
N GLU A 143 2.80 17.30 -13.32
CA GLU A 143 1.62 17.98 -13.89
C GLU A 143 1.49 17.71 -15.40
N ASN A 144 2.59 17.42 -16.11
CA ASN A 144 2.56 17.16 -17.55
C ASN A 144 1.80 15.87 -17.86
N TRP A 145 2.05 14.79 -17.12
CA TRP A 145 1.32 13.53 -17.29
C TRP A 145 -0.18 13.68 -16.98
N VAL A 146 -0.54 14.49 -15.97
CA VAL A 146 -1.96 14.77 -15.67
C VAL A 146 -2.59 15.60 -16.79
N LEU A 147 -1.85 16.54 -17.38
CA LEU A 147 -2.30 17.33 -18.53
C LEU A 147 -2.47 16.49 -19.80
N GLU A 148 -1.75 15.37 -19.97
CA GLU A 148 -2.02 14.45 -21.08
C GLU A 148 -3.44 13.87 -21.03
N PHE A 149 -3.96 13.53 -19.84
CA PHE A 149 -5.36 13.12 -19.69
C PHE A 149 -6.33 14.26 -19.95
N PHE A 150 -5.98 15.47 -19.51
CA PHE A 150 -6.77 16.66 -19.80
C PHE A 150 -6.94 16.86 -21.30
N HIS A 151 -5.83 16.84 -22.05
CA HIS A 151 -5.84 16.99 -23.50
C HIS A 151 -6.51 15.81 -24.22
N ALA A 152 -6.38 14.59 -23.69
CA ALA A 152 -7.08 13.43 -24.25
C ALA A 152 -8.62 13.52 -24.07
N ALA A 153 -9.08 14.17 -23.00
CA ALA A 153 -10.50 14.35 -22.69
C ALA A 153 -11.13 15.58 -23.36
N ASP A 154 -10.34 16.62 -23.66
CA ASP A 154 -10.74 17.83 -24.36
C ASP A 154 -10.93 17.56 -25.87
N LYS A 155 -12.06 16.93 -26.21
CA LYS A 155 -12.34 16.49 -27.59
C LYS A 155 -12.63 17.65 -28.53
N ASP A 156 -13.25 18.70 -28.01
CA ASP A 156 -13.57 19.90 -28.76
C ASP A 156 -12.39 20.89 -28.86
N LYS A 157 -11.27 20.59 -28.19
CA LYS A 157 -10.05 21.41 -28.13
C LYS A 157 -10.32 22.82 -27.59
N SER A 158 -11.30 22.95 -26.71
CA SER A 158 -11.66 24.21 -26.07
C SER A 158 -10.66 24.66 -25.00
N ASN A 159 -9.65 23.82 -24.70
CA ASN A 159 -8.74 23.93 -23.56
C ASN A 159 -9.49 23.99 -22.22
N LYS A 160 -10.66 23.35 -22.16
CA LYS A 160 -11.52 23.25 -20.98
C LYS A 160 -12.21 21.89 -20.98
N LEU A 161 -12.60 21.41 -19.80
CA LEU A 161 -13.37 20.18 -19.66
C LEU A 161 -14.76 20.47 -19.12
N SER A 162 -15.78 20.08 -19.88
CA SER A 162 -17.16 20.03 -19.39
C SER A 162 -17.33 18.96 -18.31
N LYS A 163 -18.42 19.04 -17.54
CA LYS A 163 -18.82 17.97 -16.60
C LYS A 163 -18.88 16.60 -17.26
N LYS A 164 -19.36 16.54 -18.51
CA LYS A 164 -19.48 15.30 -19.29
C LYS A 164 -18.11 14.74 -19.68
N GLU A 165 -17.21 15.57 -20.19
CA GLU A 165 -15.86 15.13 -20.58
C GLU A 165 -15.04 14.71 -19.36
N CYS A 166 -15.11 15.46 -18.27
CA CYS A 166 -14.48 15.11 -17.01
C CYS A 166 -15.01 13.77 -16.47
N ARG A 167 -16.32 13.55 -16.50
CA ARG A 167 -16.93 12.28 -16.06
C ARG A 167 -16.54 11.10 -16.95
N ASN A 168 -16.54 11.30 -18.27
CA ASN A 168 -16.09 10.28 -19.23
C ASN A 168 -14.60 9.93 -19.05
N LEU A 169 -13.75 10.92 -18.78
CA LEU A 169 -12.33 10.69 -18.49
C LEU A 169 -12.15 9.79 -17.26
N LEU A 170 -12.86 10.09 -16.18
CA LEU A 170 -12.82 9.27 -14.96
C LEU A 170 -13.21 7.81 -15.23
N THR A 171 -14.34 7.59 -15.90
CA THR A 171 -14.86 6.23 -16.13
C THR A 171 -14.08 5.47 -17.19
N THR A 172 -13.73 6.11 -18.31
CA THR A 172 -13.16 5.42 -19.47
C THR A 172 -11.64 5.35 -19.46
N SER A 173 -10.95 6.39 -18.97
CA SER A 173 -9.48 6.46 -19.03
C SER A 173 -8.80 6.15 -17.70
N LEU A 174 -9.48 6.40 -16.58
CA LEU A 174 -8.92 6.21 -15.24
C LEU A 174 -9.58 5.05 -14.47
N ASN A 175 -10.60 4.42 -15.06
CA ASN A 175 -11.35 3.30 -14.46
C ASN A 175 -11.89 3.62 -13.05
N VAL A 176 -12.29 4.88 -12.82
CA VAL A 176 -12.84 5.35 -11.54
C VAL A 176 -14.35 5.41 -11.61
N GLU A 177 -15.01 4.62 -10.78
CA GLU A 177 -16.44 4.74 -10.49
C GLU A 177 -16.65 5.68 -9.31
N MET A 178 -17.51 6.69 -9.49
CA MET A 178 -17.83 7.68 -8.47
C MET A 178 -19.32 8.03 -8.50
N PRO A 179 -20.00 8.00 -7.34
CA PRO A 179 -21.39 8.48 -7.21
C PRO A 179 -21.56 9.91 -7.74
N ASP A 180 -22.71 10.18 -8.37
CA ASP A 180 -22.99 11.47 -9.03
C ASP A 180 -22.93 12.66 -8.06
N ASP A 181 -23.42 12.49 -6.84
CA ASP A 181 -23.42 13.48 -5.77
C ASP A 181 -22.00 13.84 -5.33
N VAL A 182 -21.14 12.83 -5.16
CA VAL A 182 -19.72 12.99 -4.80
C VAL A 182 -18.96 13.67 -5.93
N PHE A 183 -19.19 13.26 -7.18
CA PHE A 183 -18.57 13.89 -8.35
C PHE A 183 -19.00 15.36 -8.48
N LYS A 184 -20.29 15.64 -8.31
CA LYS A 184 -20.82 17.01 -8.39
C LYS A 184 -20.21 17.90 -7.32
N GLN A 185 -20.20 17.46 -6.06
CA GLN A 185 -19.58 18.22 -4.96
C GLN A 185 -18.11 18.51 -5.23
N MET A 186 -17.38 17.52 -5.70
CA MET A 186 -15.95 17.63 -5.97
C MET A 186 -15.67 18.55 -7.17
N PHE A 187 -16.41 18.39 -8.26
CA PHE A 187 -16.31 19.25 -9.44
C PHE A 187 -16.63 20.70 -9.08
N ASP A 188 -17.72 20.94 -8.35
CA ASP A 188 -18.15 22.28 -7.96
C ASP A 188 -17.15 22.93 -6.97
N SER A 189 -16.44 22.15 -6.14
CA SER A 189 -15.45 22.67 -5.17
C SER A 189 -14.17 23.26 -5.80
N VAL A 190 -13.76 22.74 -6.96
CA VAL A 190 -12.58 23.25 -7.69
C VAL A 190 -12.95 24.29 -8.75
N HIS A 191 -14.24 24.34 -9.11
CA HIS A 191 -14.77 25.15 -10.18
C HIS A 191 -15.09 26.57 -9.71
N LYS A 192 -14.04 27.41 -9.60
CA LYS A 192 -14.14 28.74 -8.98
C LYS A 192 -14.93 29.73 -9.83
N ALA A 193 -14.95 29.56 -11.15
CA ALA A 193 -15.55 30.51 -12.08
C ALA A 193 -17.05 30.32 -12.33
N GLN A 194 -17.68 29.25 -11.82
CA GLN A 194 -19.11 28.92 -12.00
C GLN A 194 -19.62 28.87 -13.47
N ARG A 195 -18.71 28.65 -14.44
CA ARG A 195 -19.00 28.52 -15.89
C ARG A 195 -19.38 27.10 -16.37
N GLY A 196 -19.50 26.12 -15.49
CA GLY A 196 -19.81 24.71 -15.82
C GLY A 196 -18.66 23.89 -16.45
N VAL A 197 -17.44 24.44 -16.52
CA VAL A 197 -16.26 23.84 -17.16
C VAL A 197 -15.00 24.02 -16.31
N LEU A 198 -14.06 23.07 -16.36
CA LEU A 198 -12.76 23.15 -15.69
C LEU A 198 -11.67 23.61 -16.66
N SER A 199 -10.91 24.63 -16.27
CA SER A 199 -9.60 24.90 -16.87
C SER A 199 -8.58 23.81 -16.54
N SER A 200 -7.44 23.80 -17.22
CA SER A 200 -6.33 22.88 -16.93
C SER A 200 -5.85 22.96 -15.46
N ALA A 201 -5.78 24.16 -14.89
CA ALA A 201 -5.39 24.36 -13.49
C ALA A 201 -6.46 23.86 -12.49
N GLU A 202 -7.74 24.07 -12.79
CA GLU A 202 -8.84 23.54 -11.97
C GLU A 202 -8.91 22.01 -12.09
N PHE A 203 -8.63 21.45 -13.27
CA PHE A 203 -8.55 20.01 -13.49
C PHE A 203 -7.36 19.37 -12.76
N LEU A 204 -6.19 20.01 -12.74
CA LEU A 204 -5.06 19.55 -11.91
C LEU A 204 -5.46 19.48 -10.43
N THR A 205 -6.19 20.49 -9.94
CA THR A 205 -6.71 20.50 -8.57
C THR A 205 -7.73 19.38 -8.34
N PHE A 206 -8.64 19.17 -9.28
CA PHE A 206 -9.61 18.08 -9.27
C PHE A 206 -8.92 16.70 -9.19
N PHE A 207 -7.93 16.47 -10.04
CA PHE A 207 -7.18 15.21 -10.09
C PHE A 207 -6.35 14.97 -8.83
N LYS A 208 -5.77 16.03 -8.24
CA LYS A 208 -5.09 15.96 -6.93
C LYS A 208 -6.07 15.55 -5.82
N MET A 209 -7.27 16.13 -5.78
CA MET A 209 -8.31 15.73 -4.82
C MET A 209 -8.80 14.29 -5.03
N LEU A 210 -8.82 13.81 -6.29
CA LEU A 210 -9.21 12.44 -6.62
C LEU A 210 -8.21 11.43 -6.04
N THR A 211 -6.93 11.73 -6.19
CA THR A 211 -5.82 10.82 -5.88
C THR A 211 -5.36 10.86 -4.43
N LEU A 212 -5.67 11.93 -3.69
CA LEU A 212 -5.38 12.07 -2.25
C LEU A 212 -6.45 11.43 -1.35
N ARG A 213 -7.58 10.99 -1.90
CA ARG A 213 -8.62 10.26 -1.18
C ARG A 213 -8.29 8.76 -1.16
N THR A 214 -7.84 8.29 -0.01
CA THR A 214 -7.37 6.90 0.24
C THR A 214 -8.42 5.82 -0.10
N ASP A 215 -9.71 6.16 -0.12
CA ASP A 215 -10.82 5.30 -0.52
C ASP A 215 -10.95 5.09 -2.04
N LEU A 216 -10.47 6.04 -2.86
CA LEU A 216 -10.57 5.99 -4.32
C LEU A 216 -9.29 5.48 -5.01
N TYR A 217 -8.15 5.52 -4.31
CA TYR A 217 -6.87 5.06 -4.85
C TYR A 217 -6.84 3.55 -5.12
N GLU A 218 -7.56 2.74 -4.32
CA GLU A 218 -7.68 1.29 -4.57
C GLU A 218 -8.51 0.97 -5.82
N ILE A 219 -9.34 1.91 -6.30
CA ILE A 219 -10.15 1.75 -7.51
C ILE A 219 -9.31 2.01 -8.77
N MET A 220 -8.37 2.96 -8.72
CA MET A 220 -7.44 3.28 -9.82
C MET A 220 -6.35 2.21 -10.08
N LYS A 221 -6.33 1.12 -9.30
CA LYS A 221 -5.37 0.02 -9.44
C LYS A 221 -5.77 -1.08 -10.44
N LYS A 222 -6.94 -0.97 -11.09
CA LYS A 222 -7.41 -1.97 -12.08
C LYS A 222 -7.07 -1.58 -13.50
#